data_AF-A0A946SPN9-F1
#
_entry.id   AF-A0A946SPN9-F1
#
_cell.length_a   1.000
_cell.length_b   1.000
_cell.length_c   1.000
_cell.angle_alpha   90.00
_cell.angle_beta   90.00
_cell.angle_gamma   90.00
#
_symmetry.space_group_name_H-M   'P 1'
#
loop_
_entity.id
_entity.type
_entity.pdbx_description
1 polymer ?
#
loop_
_entity_poly.entity_id
_entity_poly.type
_entity_poly.pdbx_seq_one_letter_code
_entity_poly.pdbx_strand_id
1 'polypeptide(L)'
;MRLCLSLVVLLAVTARLGMAATAAVYDGAEPGAFMTRWAVLGPIPVFAGEPDADDADGAQRAFDTDYISPDVQPEIGAEHDIAGALYQWRLVESAEDIVELSHAHGSPDSDIEHVSAYAAAEVHVPEATALLLGIGSDDGVKVWVNGELAHENWVGRPLAVDDDIVPVALREG
;
A
#
# COMPACT_ATOMS: atom_id res chain seq x y z
N MET A 1 -41.65 -36.55 -39.22
CA MET A 1 -41.39 -37.13 -37.87
C MET A 1 -39.88 -37.22 -37.71
N ARG A 2 -39.13 -36.51 -36.87
CA ARG A 2 -39.34 -35.48 -35.84
C ARG A 2 -38.23 -34.42 -36.03
N LEU A 3 -38.58 -33.14 -35.89
CA LEU A 3 -37.64 -32.02 -35.79
C LEU A 3 -36.78 -32.20 -34.52
N CYS A 4 -35.48 -31.97 -34.62
CA CYS A 4 -34.61 -31.79 -33.46
C CYS A 4 -34.30 -30.29 -33.35
N LEU A 5 -34.94 -29.60 -32.41
CA LEU A 5 -34.61 -28.23 -32.04
C LEU A 5 -33.59 -28.30 -30.91
N SER A 6 -32.36 -27.89 -31.16
CA SER A 6 -31.35 -27.72 -30.11
C SER A 6 -31.46 -26.30 -29.55
N LEU A 7 -32.05 -26.17 -28.36
CA LEU A 7 -32.06 -24.94 -27.59
C LEU A 7 -30.72 -24.81 -26.86
N VAL A 8 -29.84 -23.94 -27.33
CA VAL A 8 -28.66 -23.51 -26.58
C VAL A 8 -29.10 -22.35 -25.69
N VAL A 9 -29.32 -22.61 -24.41
CA VAL A 9 -29.48 -21.56 -23.42
C VAL A 9 -28.08 -21.02 -23.12
N LEU A 10 -27.74 -19.90 -23.73
CA LEU A 10 -26.60 -19.10 -23.33
C LEU A 10 -26.94 -18.52 -21.96
N LEU A 11 -26.47 -19.15 -20.88
CA LEU A 11 -26.39 -18.48 -19.58
C LEU A 11 -25.40 -17.34 -19.77
N ALA A 12 -25.91 -16.14 -20.02
CA ALA A 12 -25.13 -14.93 -19.82
C ALA A 12 -24.78 -14.92 -18.33
N VAL A 13 -23.60 -15.44 -17.98
CA VAL A 13 -22.91 -15.01 -16.77
C VAL A 13 -22.70 -13.53 -17.02
N THR A 14 -23.60 -12.72 -16.47
CA THR A 14 -23.31 -11.33 -16.21
C THR A 14 -22.19 -11.40 -15.20
N ALA A 15 -20.94 -11.38 -15.70
CA ALA A 15 -19.85 -10.89 -14.92
C ALA A 15 -20.33 -9.51 -14.48
N ARG A 16 -20.79 -9.41 -13.23
CA ARG A 16 -20.70 -8.13 -12.57
C ARG A 16 -19.22 -7.83 -12.69
N LEU A 17 -18.85 -6.86 -13.53
CA LEU A 17 -17.67 -6.08 -13.22
C LEU A 17 -17.98 -5.58 -11.81
N GLY A 18 -17.49 -6.30 -10.82
CA GLY A 18 -17.26 -5.70 -9.52
C GLY A 18 -16.45 -4.48 -9.89
N MET A 19 -16.99 -3.29 -9.60
CA MET A 19 -16.17 -2.13 -9.52
C MET A 19 -15.15 -2.53 -8.47
N ALA A 20 -13.94 -2.92 -8.90
CA ALA A 20 -12.81 -3.05 -8.01
C ALA A 20 -12.87 -1.79 -7.17
N ALA A 21 -13.05 -1.96 -5.85
CA ALA A 21 -13.09 -0.80 -4.98
C ALA A 21 -11.78 -0.07 -5.25
N THR A 22 -11.91 1.12 -5.82
CA THR A 22 -10.76 1.90 -6.29
C THR A 22 -9.78 2.03 -5.13
N ALA A 23 -8.50 1.99 -5.47
CA ALA A 23 -7.39 2.31 -4.58
C ALA A 23 -7.71 3.57 -3.76
N ALA A 24 -6.93 3.85 -2.71
CA ALA A 24 -7.06 5.12 -2.01
C ALA A 24 -6.75 6.29 -2.95
N VAL A 25 -7.79 6.90 -3.54
CA VAL A 25 -7.67 7.99 -4.53
C VAL A 25 -8.06 9.33 -3.91
N TYR A 26 -7.29 10.37 -4.23
CA TYR A 26 -7.50 11.75 -3.82
C TYR A 26 -7.65 12.66 -5.04
N ASP A 27 -8.65 13.55 -5.01
CA ASP A 27 -8.82 14.61 -6.00
C ASP A 27 -8.08 15.87 -5.52
N GLY A 28 -6.81 15.98 -5.89
CA GLY A 28 -5.94 17.11 -5.57
C GLY A 28 -5.02 16.89 -4.38
N ALA A 29 -4.07 17.83 -4.23
CA ALA A 29 -3.14 17.89 -3.11
C ALA A 29 -3.23 19.27 -2.46
N GLU A 30 -3.94 19.36 -1.33
CA GLU A 30 -4.09 20.60 -0.59
C GLU A 30 -2.93 20.79 0.42
N PRO A 31 -2.20 21.92 0.39
CA PRO A 31 -1.15 22.18 1.38
C PRO A 31 -1.68 22.15 2.81
N GLY A 32 -1.02 21.38 3.67
CA GLY A 32 -1.40 21.21 5.08
C GLY A 32 -2.53 20.20 5.31
N ALA A 33 -3.03 19.53 4.27
CA ALA A 33 -3.89 18.37 4.40
C ALA A 33 -3.05 17.08 4.49
N PHE A 34 -3.58 16.07 5.18
CA PHE A 34 -2.98 14.74 5.29
C PHE A 34 -3.86 13.68 4.64
N MET A 35 -3.22 12.59 4.21
CA MET A 35 -3.88 11.44 3.60
C MET A 35 -4.41 10.50 4.68
N THR A 36 -5.73 10.28 4.69
CA THR A 36 -6.44 9.45 5.68
C THR A 36 -6.79 8.06 5.18
N ARG A 37 -6.80 7.84 3.88
CA ARG A 37 -7.12 6.59 3.20
C ARG A 37 -5.89 6.04 2.49
N TRP A 38 -5.65 4.75 2.65
CA TRP A 38 -4.52 4.05 2.05
C TRP A 38 -4.91 2.65 1.63
N ALA A 39 -4.43 2.20 0.47
CA ALA A 39 -4.36 0.78 0.17
C ALA A 39 -3.11 0.22 0.85
N VAL A 40 -3.29 -0.71 1.79
CA VAL A 40 -2.20 -1.27 2.58
C VAL A 40 -2.00 -2.74 2.23
N LEU A 41 -0.74 -3.15 2.07
CA LEU A 41 -0.32 -4.54 1.95
C LEU A 41 0.67 -4.84 3.08
N GLY A 42 0.29 -5.76 3.95
CA GLY A 42 1.04 -6.12 5.14
C GLY A 42 0.14 -6.33 6.36
N PRO A 43 0.74 -6.50 7.55
CA PRO A 43 2.17 -6.48 7.83
C PRO A 43 2.93 -7.71 7.28
N ILE A 44 4.16 -7.52 6.79
CA ILE A 44 5.07 -8.54 6.25
C ILE A 44 6.21 -8.75 7.27
N PRO A 45 6.37 -9.95 7.86
CA PRO A 45 7.45 -10.19 8.83
C PRO A 45 8.84 -9.96 8.24
N VAL A 46 9.69 -9.23 8.97
CA VAL A 46 11.11 -9.01 8.62
C VAL A 46 11.91 -10.31 8.76
N PHE A 47 11.62 -11.09 9.79
CA PHE A 47 12.35 -12.32 10.12
C PHE A 47 11.54 -13.57 9.79
N ALA A 48 12.22 -14.61 9.33
CA ALA A 48 11.61 -15.93 9.20
C ALA A 48 11.63 -16.64 10.56
N GLY A 49 10.46 -16.71 11.22
CA GLY A 49 10.31 -17.35 12.53
C GLY A 49 10.18 -16.32 13.66
N GLU A 50 10.77 -16.61 14.81
CA GLU A 50 10.76 -15.68 15.95
C GLU A 50 11.54 -14.41 15.61
N PRO A 51 11.03 -13.21 15.93
CA PRO A 51 11.75 -11.96 15.71
C PRO A 51 13.09 -11.92 16.45
N ASP A 52 14.12 -11.44 15.76
CA ASP A 52 15.46 -11.23 16.34
C ASP A 52 15.83 -9.75 16.27
N ALA A 53 15.51 -9.01 17.33
CA ALA A 53 15.78 -7.58 17.41
C ALA A 53 17.28 -7.23 17.34
N ASP A 54 18.18 -8.19 17.56
CA ASP A 54 19.63 -7.99 17.46
C ASP A 54 20.16 -8.21 16.03
N ASP A 55 19.38 -8.81 15.12
CA ASP A 55 19.75 -9.00 13.70
C ASP A 55 19.48 -7.74 12.86
N ALA A 56 20.26 -6.69 13.13
CA ALA A 56 20.22 -5.44 12.38
C ALA A 56 20.48 -5.65 10.87
N ASP A 57 21.34 -6.61 10.51
CA ASP A 57 21.60 -6.94 9.10
C ASP A 57 20.36 -7.56 8.44
N GLY A 58 19.58 -8.36 9.17
CA GLY A 58 18.30 -8.91 8.73
C GLY A 58 17.24 -7.84 8.50
N ALA A 59 17.12 -6.91 9.45
CA ALA A 59 16.23 -5.77 9.31
C ALA A 59 16.61 -4.90 8.11
N GLN A 60 17.90 -4.62 7.91
CA GLN A 60 18.36 -3.87 6.75
C GLN A 60 18.12 -4.61 5.44
N ARG A 61 18.33 -5.94 5.38
CA ARG A 61 18.00 -6.75 4.19
C ARG A 61 16.51 -6.69 3.84
N ALA A 62 15.62 -6.71 4.83
CA ALA A 62 14.19 -6.60 4.60
C ALA A 62 13.82 -5.20 4.08
N PHE A 63 14.44 -4.15 4.62
CA PHE A 63 14.27 -2.77 4.13
C PHE A 63 14.76 -2.60 2.69
N ASP A 64 15.92 -3.17 2.35
CA ASP A 64 16.51 -3.12 1.00
C ASP A 64 15.72 -3.94 -0.03
N THR A 65 14.83 -4.83 0.41
CA THR A 65 14.07 -5.71 -0.48
C THR A 65 12.78 -5.04 -0.95
N ASP A 66 12.68 -4.79 -2.25
CA ASP A 66 11.43 -4.38 -2.88
C ASP A 66 10.57 -5.62 -3.18
N TYR A 67 9.74 -6.04 -2.23
CA TYR A 67 8.81 -7.18 -2.38
C TYR A 67 7.75 -6.93 -3.46
N ILE A 68 7.38 -5.66 -3.67
CA ILE A 68 6.37 -5.22 -4.63
C ILE A 68 6.99 -4.18 -5.55
N SER A 69 6.64 -4.22 -6.84
CA SER A 69 7.01 -3.17 -7.78
C SER A 69 6.41 -1.81 -7.37
N PRO A 70 7.17 -0.70 -7.42
CA PRO A 70 6.63 0.63 -7.11
C PRO A 70 5.57 1.11 -8.13
N ASP A 71 5.50 0.46 -9.30
CA ASP A 71 4.46 0.71 -10.32
C ASP A 71 3.16 -0.09 -10.08
N VAL A 72 3.06 -0.83 -8.97
CA VAL A 72 1.83 -1.58 -8.67
C VAL A 72 0.64 -0.63 -8.56
N GLN A 73 -0.45 -0.98 -9.22
CA GLN A 73 -1.75 -0.36 -8.98
C GLN A 73 -2.49 -1.24 -7.99
N PRO A 74 -2.60 -0.84 -6.71
CA PRO A 74 -3.22 -1.68 -5.70
C PRO A 74 -4.72 -1.82 -5.99
N GLU A 75 -5.18 -3.06 -6.13
CA GLU A 75 -6.59 -3.38 -6.21
C GLU A 75 -7.03 -3.95 -4.87
N ILE A 76 -8.02 -3.30 -4.21
CA ILE A 76 -8.49 -3.76 -2.91
C ILE A 76 -9.07 -5.17 -3.05
N GLY A 77 -8.57 -6.08 -2.21
CA GLY A 77 -8.92 -7.48 -2.22
C GLY A 77 -8.03 -8.34 -3.13
N ALA A 78 -7.17 -7.76 -3.97
CA ALA A 78 -6.20 -8.51 -4.73
C ALA A 78 -5.09 -9.08 -3.83
N GLU A 79 -4.68 -10.29 -4.14
CA GLU A 79 -3.63 -11.00 -3.41
C GLU A 79 -2.27 -10.83 -4.09
N HIS A 80 -1.22 -10.82 -3.29
CA HIS A 80 0.17 -10.81 -3.72
C HIS A 80 0.94 -11.90 -2.97
N ASP A 81 1.71 -12.71 -3.71
CA ASP A 81 2.62 -13.68 -3.11
C ASP A 81 3.93 -13.00 -2.75
N ILE A 82 4.27 -13.00 -1.46
CA ILE A 82 5.55 -12.54 -0.95
C ILE A 82 6.20 -13.72 -0.22
N ALA A 83 7.28 -14.24 -0.79
CA ALA A 83 8.04 -15.36 -0.25
C ALA A 83 7.19 -16.62 0.08
N GLY A 84 6.13 -16.89 -0.70
CA GLY A 84 5.24 -18.04 -0.53
C GLY A 84 4.08 -17.82 0.44
N ALA A 85 3.93 -16.62 0.98
CA ALA A 85 2.77 -16.20 1.77
C ALA A 85 1.91 -15.21 0.96
N LEU A 86 0.58 -15.38 1.04
CA LEU A 86 -0.37 -14.52 0.35
C LEU A 86 -0.78 -13.34 1.24
N TYR A 87 -0.58 -12.13 0.74
CA TYR A 87 -1.00 -10.88 1.36
C TYR A 87 -2.06 -10.22 0.51
N GLN A 88 -3.06 -9.60 1.14
CA GLN A 88 -4.17 -8.99 0.44
C GLN A 88 -4.15 -7.47 0.62
N TRP A 89 -4.31 -6.72 -0.47
CA TRP A 89 -4.49 -5.28 -0.39
C TRP A 89 -5.80 -4.95 0.33
N ARG A 90 -5.72 -4.10 1.34
CA ARG A 90 -6.86 -3.69 2.18
C ARG A 90 -6.96 -2.18 2.21
N LEU A 91 -8.18 -1.67 2.18
CA LEU A 91 -8.42 -0.24 2.42
C LEU A 91 -8.32 0.02 3.92
N VAL A 92 -7.44 0.94 4.30
CA VAL A 92 -7.30 1.45 5.66
C VAL A 92 -7.70 2.91 5.66
N GLU A 93 -8.58 3.29 6.59
CA GLU A 93 -8.98 4.67 6.83
C GLU A 93 -8.58 5.06 8.25
N SER A 94 -8.00 6.24 8.40
CA SER A 94 -7.65 6.85 9.69
C SER A 94 -8.43 8.15 9.89
N ALA A 95 -8.78 8.43 11.14
CA ALA A 95 -9.36 9.72 11.53
C ALA A 95 -8.27 10.79 11.76
N GLU A 96 -7.02 10.36 11.92
CA GLU A 96 -5.86 11.18 12.26
C GLU A 96 -4.82 11.12 11.12
N ASP A 97 -3.73 11.88 11.26
CA ASP A 97 -2.60 11.94 10.33
C ASP A 97 -1.62 10.75 10.46
N ILE A 98 -2.00 9.73 11.24
CA ILE A 98 -1.22 8.51 11.48
C ILE A 98 -2.02 7.29 11.03
N VAL A 99 -1.33 6.37 10.36
CA VAL A 99 -1.87 5.06 9.94
C VAL A 99 -1.01 3.97 10.55
N GLU A 100 -1.64 3.09 11.31
CA GLU A 100 -0.95 1.95 11.94
C GLU A 100 -0.87 0.77 10.95
N LEU A 101 0.37 0.43 10.58
CA LEU A 101 0.67 -0.58 9.55
C LEU A 101 0.98 -1.96 10.14
N SER A 102 1.18 -2.07 11.46
CA SER A 102 1.51 -3.32 12.14
C SER A 102 0.29 -4.21 12.48
N HIS A 103 -0.94 -3.71 12.31
CA HIS A 103 -2.14 -4.47 12.63
C HIS A 103 -2.37 -5.66 11.67
N ALA A 104 -2.34 -6.89 12.20
CA ALA A 104 -2.81 -8.06 11.48
C ALA A 104 -4.32 -7.96 11.19
N HIS A 105 -4.73 -8.17 9.94
CA HIS A 105 -6.14 -8.33 9.53
C HIS A 105 -7.15 -7.27 10.04
N GLY A 106 -6.69 -6.05 10.30
CA GLY A 106 -7.55 -4.95 10.78
C GLY A 106 -8.07 -5.13 12.22
N SER A 107 -7.43 -6.00 13.00
CA SER A 107 -7.73 -6.14 14.43
C SER A 107 -6.80 -5.23 15.23
N PRO A 108 -7.33 -4.27 16.01
CA PRO A 108 -6.53 -3.31 16.76
C PRO A 108 -5.76 -3.92 17.95
N ASP A 109 -6.04 -5.17 18.31
CA ASP A 109 -5.36 -5.89 19.40
C ASP A 109 -4.35 -6.93 18.87
N SER A 110 -3.93 -6.82 17.61
CA SER A 110 -3.05 -7.81 16.95
C SER A 110 -1.89 -7.16 16.23
N ASP A 111 -1.16 -6.32 16.95
CA ASP A 111 0.09 -5.74 16.48
C ASP A 111 1.13 -6.84 16.28
N ILE A 112 1.87 -6.71 15.18
CA ILE A 112 3.01 -7.58 14.88
C ILE A 112 4.25 -6.69 14.85
N GLU A 113 5.20 -6.99 15.73
CA GLU A 113 6.50 -6.31 15.77
C GLU A 113 7.43 -6.80 14.65
N HIS A 114 8.39 -5.96 14.26
CA HIS A 114 9.40 -6.26 13.25
C HIS A 114 8.78 -6.64 11.89
N VAL A 115 8.03 -5.70 11.32
CA VAL A 115 7.32 -5.88 10.06
C VAL A 115 7.62 -4.77 9.08
N SER A 116 7.58 -5.10 7.80
CA SER A 116 7.50 -4.17 6.69
C SER A 116 6.06 -4.09 6.20
N ALA A 117 5.67 -2.96 5.63
CA ALA A 117 4.37 -2.81 4.99
C ALA A 117 4.46 -1.83 3.82
N TYR A 118 3.53 -1.98 2.87
CA TYR A 118 3.33 -1.02 1.79
C TYR A 118 2.03 -0.26 2.05
N ALA A 119 2.07 1.07 1.92
CA ALA A 119 0.91 1.92 1.87
C ALA A 119 0.92 2.69 0.55
N ALA A 120 -0.17 2.64 -0.20
CA ALA A 120 -0.29 3.22 -1.52
C ALA A 120 -1.55 4.06 -1.64
N ALA A 121 -1.42 5.20 -2.32
CA ALA A 121 -2.50 6.10 -2.67
C ALA A 121 -2.23 6.72 -4.04
N GLU A 122 -3.30 7.07 -4.76
CA GLU A 122 -3.28 7.78 -6.02
C GLU A 122 -3.78 9.20 -5.78
N VAL A 123 -3.07 10.19 -6.33
CA VAL A 123 -3.44 11.61 -6.18
C VAL A 123 -3.60 12.19 -7.58
N HIS A 124 -4.83 12.55 -7.93
CA HIS A 124 -5.15 13.18 -9.20
C HIS A 124 -4.94 14.67 -9.10
N VAL A 125 -4.20 15.24 -10.04
CA VAL A 125 -4.02 16.69 -10.13
C VAL A 125 -4.39 17.19 -11.53
N PRO A 126 -5.09 18.33 -11.65
CA PRO A 126 -5.53 18.84 -12.95
C PRO A 126 -4.39 19.37 -13.80
N GLU A 127 -3.22 19.59 -13.20
CA GLU A 127 -1.99 20.02 -13.86
C GLU A 127 -0.78 19.46 -13.10
N ALA A 128 0.34 19.26 -13.80
CA ALA A 128 1.57 18.79 -13.18
C ALA A 128 1.96 19.71 -12.00
N THR A 129 2.12 19.12 -10.82
CA THR A 129 2.22 19.86 -9.55
C THR A 129 3.49 19.47 -8.80
N ALA A 130 4.31 20.46 -8.44
CA ALA A 130 5.45 20.26 -7.55
C ALA A 130 5.06 20.63 -6.11
N LEU A 131 5.38 19.77 -5.15
CA LEU A 131 5.04 19.98 -3.74
C LEU A 131 6.11 19.40 -2.80
N LEU A 132 5.97 19.73 -1.51
CA LEU A 132 6.71 19.09 -0.43
C LEU A 132 5.77 18.09 0.26
N LEU A 133 6.17 16.82 0.29
CA LEU A 133 5.52 15.76 1.04
C LEU A 133 6.16 15.69 2.42
N GLY A 134 5.37 15.94 3.46
CA GLY A 134 5.75 15.57 4.83
C GLY A 134 5.48 14.08 5.05
N ILE A 135 6.44 13.36 5.60
CA ILE A 135 6.28 11.96 5.97
C ILE A 135 6.99 11.66 7.29
N GLY A 136 6.30 10.96 8.17
CA GLY A 136 6.81 10.40 9.41
C GLY A 136 6.81 8.88 9.36
N SER A 137 7.76 8.24 10.05
CA SER A 137 7.81 6.80 10.21
C SER A 137 8.33 6.44 11.59
N ASP A 138 7.82 5.34 12.15
CA ASP A 138 8.52 4.58 13.19
C ASP A 138 9.50 3.66 12.47
N ASP A 139 10.79 3.81 12.74
CA ASP A 139 11.90 3.26 11.96
C ASP A 139 11.95 3.71 10.47
N GLY A 140 12.49 2.87 9.59
CA GLY A 140 12.88 3.23 8.23
C GLY A 140 11.71 3.44 7.26
N VAL A 141 11.90 4.31 6.26
CA VAL A 141 10.90 4.60 5.23
C VAL A 141 11.49 4.70 3.81
N LYS A 142 10.71 4.26 2.82
CA LYS A 142 10.94 4.53 1.40
C LYS A 142 9.68 5.11 0.78
N VAL A 143 9.85 6.11 -0.08
CA VAL A 143 8.76 6.76 -0.82
C VAL A 143 9.06 6.69 -2.30
N TRP A 144 8.10 6.14 -3.05
CA TRP A 144 8.10 6.19 -4.51
C TRP A 144 6.98 7.09 -4.99
N VAL A 145 7.27 7.90 -6.00
CA VAL A 145 6.28 8.76 -6.66
C VAL A 145 6.39 8.52 -8.16
N ASN A 146 5.27 8.17 -8.79
CA ASN A 146 5.22 7.83 -10.22
C ASN A 146 6.21 6.72 -10.65
N GLY A 147 6.41 5.72 -9.79
CA GLY A 147 7.32 4.60 -10.03
C GLY A 147 8.79 4.87 -9.70
N GLU A 148 9.15 6.11 -9.37
CA GLU A 148 10.53 6.53 -9.11
C GLU A 148 10.76 6.69 -7.60
N LEU A 149 11.88 6.17 -7.08
CA LEU A 149 12.28 6.35 -5.68
C LEU A 149 12.59 7.83 -5.42
N ALA A 150 11.75 8.48 -4.63
CA ALA A 150 11.86 9.90 -4.28
C ALA A 150 12.61 10.10 -2.95
N HIS A 151 12.47 9.16 -2.02
CA HIS A 151 13.08 9.23 -0.70
C HIS A 151 13.35 7.85 -0.12
N GLU A 152 14.44 7.74 0.63
CA GLU A 152 14.86 6.55 1.36
C GLU A 152 15.58 6.99 2.63
N ASN A 153 15.17 6.47 3.77
CA ASN A 153 15.75 6.78 5.05
C ASN A 153 15.77 5.53 5.94
N TRP A 154 16.93 4.88 6.03
CA TRP A 154 17.17 3.77 6.95
C TRP A 154 17.68 4.32 8.29
N VAL A 155 16.78 4.47 9.25
CA VAL A 155 17.07 5.00 10.58
C VAL A 155 16.15 4.36 11.62
N GLY A 156 16.67 4.07 12.81
CA GLY A 156 15.84 3.72 13.96
C GLY A 156 15.39 4.99 14.68
N ARG A 157 14.08 5.24 14.74
CA ARG A 157 13.50 6.45 15.35
C ARG A 157 12.04 6.20 15.73
N PRO A 158 11.51 6.86 16.78
CA PRO A 158 10.07 6.84 17.03
C PRO A 158 9.33 7.63 15.96
N LEU A 159 8.05 7.31 15.77
CA LEU A 159 7.15 8.08 14.91
C LEU A 159 7.10 9.57 15.34
N ALA A 160 7.38 10.45 14.38
CA ALA A 160 7.10 11.88 14.46
C ALA A 160 6.50 12.35 13.14
N VAL A 161 5.41 13.11 13.18
CA VAL A 161 4.72 13.65 12.00
C VAL A 161 5.66 14.61 11.26
N ASP A 162 5.73 14.47 9.93
CA ASP A 162 6.53 15.32 9.03
C ASP A 162 8.03 15.38 9.35
N ASP A 163 8.60 14.34 9.98
CA ASP A 163 10.02 14.31 10.34
C ASP A 163 10.94 14.27 9.11
N ASP A 164 10.46 13.72 7.99
CA ASP A 164 11.08 13.86 6.67
C ASP A 164 10.24 14.79 5.78
N ILE A 165 10.92 15.70 5.06
CA ILE A 165 10.31 16.61 4.08
C ILE A 165 10.89 16.31 2.70
N VAL A 166 10.07 15.78 1.80
CA VAL A 166 10.50 15.25 0.50
C VAL A 166 9.95 16.11 -0.64
N PRO A 167 10.80 16.69 -1.51
CA PRO A 167 10.33 17.34 -2.72
C PRO A 167 9.84 16.28 -3.73
N VAL A 168 8.58 16.41 -4.17
CA VAL A 168 7.96 15.47 -5.12
C VAL A 168 7.26 16.21 -6.25
N ALA A 169 7.10 15.53 -7.38
CA ALA A 169 6.39 16.05 -8.55
C ALA A 169 5.28 15.08 -8.97
N LEU A 170 4.04 15.56 -8.94
CA LEU A 170 2.87 14.84 -9.43
C LEU A 170 2.68 15.12 -10.93
N ARG A 171 2.30 14.09 -11.69
CA ARG A 171 1.97 14.20 -13.11
C ARG A 171 0.51 14.61 -13.25
N GLU A 172 0.16 15.32 -14.33
CA GLU A 172 -1.24 15.62 -14.66
C GLU A 172 -2.04 14.32 -14.89
N GLY A 173 -3.28 14.31 -14.41
CA GLY A 173 -4.18 13.15 -14.45
C GLY A 173 -4.13 12.36 -13.17
#